data_AF-A0A7Y1YBF0-F1
#
_entry.id   AF-A0A7Y1YBF0-F1
#
_cell.length_a   1.000
_cell.length_b   1.000
_cell.length_c   1.000
_cell.angle_alpha   90.00
_cell.angle_beta   90.00
_cell.angle_gamma   90.00
#
_symmetry.space_group_name_H-M   'P 1'
#
loop_
_entity.id
_entity.type
_entity.pdbx_description
1 polymer ?
#
loop_
_entity_poly.entity_id
_entity_poly.type
_entity_poly.pdbx_seq_one_letter_code
_entity_poly.pdbx_strand_id
1 'polypeptide(L)'
;TSSVYRDWVEETASVLARSRSNPALSQADGELVAGIEPLFEQILTRWEILGKQYESMPKAFVHGDFVAKNMVVVTESPPPHVLVFDWGEAHWGPTAIDLFDTDLGDYGAALRQLDVEISRPALERSQSLGLLLRLIMAVRWDSARLETAYAEKAISHMESYSHALGALLGRADWLGR
;
A
#
# COMPACT_ATOMS: atom_id res chain seq x y z
N THR A 1 -6.31 -17.05 -10.08
CA THR A 1 -6.88 -15.76 -10.52
C THR A 1 -5.83 -14.70 -10.25
N SER A 2 -5.40 -13.91 -11.24
CA SER A 2 -4.51 -12.78 -10.95
C SER A 2 -5.30 -11.76 -10.13
N SER A 3 -4.71 -11.23 -9.06
CA SER A 3 -5.31 -10.13 -8.32
C SER A 3 -4.90 -8.82 -8.98
N VAL A 4 -5.75 -7.79 -8.91
CA VAL A 4 -5.44 -6.46 -9.44
C VAL A 4 -4.10 -5.90 -8.94
N TYR A 5 -3.70 -6.24 -7.71
CA TYR A 5 -2.43 -5.82 -7.12
C TYR A 5 -1.22 -6.51 -7.76
N ARG A 6 -1.37 -7.75 -8.23
CA ARG A 6 -0.29 -8.41 -8.95
C ARG A 6 -0.04 -7.69 -10.27
N ASP A 7 -1.12 -7.41 -10.99
CA ASP A 7 -1.07 -6.69 -12.26
C ASP A 7 -0.45 -5.30 -12.06
N TRP A 8 -0.78 -4.61 -10.95
CA TRP A 8 -0.14 -3.35 -10.59
C TRP A 8 1.35 -3.47 -10.27
N VAL A 9 1.79 -4.54 -9.60
CA VAL A 9 3.21 -4.77 -9.35
C VAL A 9 3.95 -5.02 -10.67
N GLU A 10 3.39 -5.83 -11.56
CA GLU A 10 3.98 -6.11 -12.89
C GLU A 10 4.04 -4.83 -13.75
N GLU A 11 2.96 -4.05 -13.79
CA GLU A 11 2.89 -2.76 -14.50
C GLU A 11 3.93 -1.77 -13.95
N THR A 12 3.97 -1.60 -12.63
CA THR A 12 4.86 -0.65 -11.95
C THR A 12 6.33 -1.04 -12.15
N ALA A 13 6.67 -2.32 -12.04
CA ALA A 13 8.02 -2.80 -12.31
C ALA A 13 8.46 -2.47 -13.74
N SER A 14 7.56 -2.62 -14.72
CA SER A 14 7.84 -2.23 -16.11
C SER A 14 8.05 -0.72 -16.26
N VAL A 15 7.25 0.11 -15.59
CA VAL A 15 7.40 1.59 -15.61
C VAL A 15 8.73 2.02 -15.00
N LEU A 16 9.11 1.46 -13.85
CA LEU A 16 10.38 1.75 -13.18
C LEU A 16 11.58 1.45 -14.11
N ALA A 17 11.57 0.28 -14.75
CA ALA A 17 12.61 -0.14 -15.69
C ALA A 17 12.77 0.83 -16.88
N ARG A 18 11.67 1.30 -17.46
CA ARG A 18 11.71 2.26 -18.57
C ARG A 18 12.16 3.66 -18.11
N SER A 19 11.71 4.07 -16.93
CA SER A 19 11.95 5.42 -16.40
C SER A 19 13.43 5.71 -16.18
N ARG A 20 14.28 4.69 -15.97
CA ARG A 20 15.74 4.84 -15.84
C ARG A 20 16.41 5.53 -17.03
N SER A 21 15.81 5.43 -18.21
CA SER A 21 16.34 6.07 -19.43
C SER A 21 15.80 7.50 -19.62
N ASN A 22 14.98 8.01 -18.70
CA ASN A 22 14.44 9.36 -18.80
C ASN A 22 15.56 10.40 -18.57
N PRO A 23 15.87 11.24 -19.57
CA PRO A 23 16.92 12.26 -19.45
C PRO A 23 16.61 13.37 -18.43
N ALA A 24 15.37 13.46 -17.95
CA ALA A 24 15.00 14.40 -16.89
C ALA A 24 15.45 13.95 -15.48
N LEU A 25 15.85 12.68 -15.32
CA LEU A 25 16.36 12.16 -14.06
C LEU A 25 17.86 12.42 -13.94
N SER A 26 18.30 12.86 -12.76
CA SER A 26 19.73 12.87 -12.44
C SER A 26 20.26 11.45 -12.30
N GLN A 27 21.59 11.28 -12.27
CA GLN A 27 22.20 9.98 -12.02
C GLN A 27 21.74 9.40 -10.67
N ALA A 28 21.67 10.22 -9.62
CA ALA A 28 21.23 9.80 -8.30
C ALA A 28 19.75 9.35 -8.30
N ASP A 29 18.89 10.06 -9.04
CA ASP A 29 17.47 9.69 -9.18
C ASP A 29 17.32 8.35 -9.91
N GLY A 30 18.13 8.12 -10.95
CA GLY A 30 18.19 6.85 -11.66
C GLY A 30 18.66 5.68 -10.77
N GLU A 31 19.64 5.93 -9.90
CA GLU A 31 20.11 4.95 -8.90
C GLU A 31 19.03 4.64 -7.85
N LEU A 32 18.29 5.64 -7.39
CA LEU A 32 17.15 5.45 -6.48
C LEU A 32 16.06 4.57 -7.12
N VAL A 33 15.66 4.89 -8.35
CA VAL A 33 14.64 4.11 -9.10
C VAL A 33 15.12 2.67 -9.29
N ALA A 34 16.37 2.47 -9.69
CA ALA A 34 16.97 1.14 -9.82
C ALA A 34 17.02 0.37 -8.48
N GLY A 35 17.10 1.07 -7.35
CA GLY A 35 17.04 0.46 -6.02
C GLY A 35 15.64 -0.07 -5.64
N ILE A 36 14.58 0.41 -6.27
CA ILE A 36 13.20 -0.02 -6.01
C ILE A 36 12.85 -1.29 -6.81
N GLU A 37 13.43 -1.48 -8.00
CA GLU A 37 13.16 -2.64 -8.87
C GLU A 37 13.30 -3.99 -8.13
N PRO A 38 14.38 -4.27 -7.37
CA PRO A 38 14.52 -5.55 -6.67
C PRO A 38 13.46 -5.77 -5.59
N LEU A 39 12.89 -4.70 -5.01
CA LEU A 39 11.80 -4.82 -4.04
C LEU A 39 10.52 -5.32 -4.72
N PHE A 40 10.22 -4.81 -5.92
CA PHE A 40 9.08 -5.26 -6.73
C PHE A 40 9.28 -6.69 -7.25
N GLU A 41 10.48 -7.05 -7.70
CA GLU A 41 10.83 -8.42 -8.06
C GLU A 41 10.67 -9.39 -6.88
N GLN A 42 11.05 -8.97 -5.67
CA GLN A 42 10.85 -9.75 -4.46
C GLN A 42 9.36 -9.95 -4.14
N ILE A 43 8.52 -8.92 -4.33
CA ILE A 43 7.06 -9.03 -4.19
C ILE A 43 6.50 -10.05 -5.19
N LEU A 44 6.90 -9.97 -6.47
CA LEU A 44 6.46 -10.91 -7.51
C LEU A 44 6.90 -12.35 -7.21
N THR A 45 8.15 -12.53 -6.78
CA THR A 45 8.70 -13.85 -6.43
C THR A 45 7.94 -14.48 -5.26
N ARG A 46 7.52 -13.66 -4.29
CA ARG A 46 6.76 -14.09 -3.11
C ARG A 46 5.25 -14.05 -3.31
N TRP A 47 4.78 -13.76 -4.53
CA TRP A 47 3.37 -13.50 -4.80
C TRP A 47 2.47 -14.69 -4.43
N GLU A 48 2.92 -15.93 -4.58
CA GLU A 48 2.11 -17.09 -4.21
C GLU A 48 1.76 -17.13 -2.72
N ILE A 49 2.66 -16.65 -1.85
CA ILE A 49 2.42 -16.61 -0.41
C ILE A 49 1.58 -15.38 -0.04
N LEU A 50 1.95 -14.22 -0.58
CA LEU A 50 1.19 -12.97 -0.43
C LEU A 50 -0.24 -13.10 -0.96
N GLY A 51 -0.42 -13.80 -2.07
CA GLY A 51 -1.69 -14.07 -2.72
C GLY A 51 -2.61 -14.90 -1.83
N LYS A 52 -2.09 -15.90 -1.11
CA LYS A 52 -2.89 -16.65 -0.13
C LYS A 52 -3.37 -15.77 1.02
N GLN A 53 -2.50 -14.88 1.52
CA GLN A 53 -2.89 -13.92 2.56
C GLN A 53 -3.93 -12.93 2.05
N TYR A 54 -3.70 -12.39 0.86
CA TYR A 54 -4.65 -11.56 0.13
C TYR A 54 -6.01 -12.24 0.03
N GLU A 55 -6.10 -13.47 -0.47
CA GLU A 55 -7.35 -14.22 -0.63
C GLU A 55 -8.01 -14.57 0.70
N SER A 56 -7.24 -14.73 1.79
CA SER A 56 -7.80 -14.99 3.12
C SER A 56 -8.46 -13.78 3.78
N MET A 57 -8.16 -12.56 3.30
CA MET A 57 -8.72 -11.34 3.88
C MET A 57 -10.17 -11.14 3.44
N PRO A 58 -11.04 -10.65 4.36
CA PRO A 58 -12.37 -10.18 3.98
C PRO A 58 -12.28 -9.18 2.82
N LYS A 59 -13.15 -9.37 1.83
CA LYS A 59 -13.23 -8.51 0.66
C LYS A 59 -14.39 -7.54 0.80
N ALA A 60 -14.13 -6.27 0.51
CA ALA A 60 -15.14 -5.22 0.53
C ALA A 60 -14.83 -4.19 -0.56
N PHE A 61 -15.75 -3.24 -0.74
CA PHE A 61 -15.43 -2.00 -1.44
C PHE A 61 -14.56 -1.13 -0.52
N VAL A 62 -13.27 -1.06 -0.83
CA VAL A 62 -12.25 -0.36 -0.03
C VAL A 62 -11.98 1.01 -0.62
N HIS A 63 -11.53 1.94 0.22
CA HIS A 63 -11.19 3.30 -0.19
C HIS A 63 -9.85 3.37 -0.93
N GLY A 64 -8.85 2.59 -0.52
CA GLY A 64 -7.53 2.49 -1.18
C GLY A 64 -6.55 3.63 -0.82
N ASP A 65 -7.06 4.81 -0.47
CA ASP A 65 -6.29 5.91 0.16
C ASP A 65 -6.91 6.36 1.50
N PHE A 66 -7.21 5.41 2.39
CA PHE A 66 -7.90 5.67 3.67
C PHE A 66 -6.95 6.30 4.70
N VAL A 67 -6.75 7.62 4.61
CA VAL A 67 -5.84 8.39 5.48
C VAL A 67 -6.49 9.66 6.01
N ALA A 68 -5.94 10.22 7.09
CA ALA A 68 -6.51 11.39 7.78
C ALA A 68 -6.78 12.60 6.87
N LYS A 69 -5.93 12.85 5.85
CA LYS A 69 -6.15 13.96 4.88
C LYS A 69 -7.44 13.81 4.05
N ASN A 70 -7.99 12.61 3.96
CA ASN A 70 -9.19 12.26 3.20
C ASN A 70 -10.42 12.09 4.13
N MET A 71 -10.31 12.57 5.37
CA MET A 71 -11.34 12.44 6.40
C MET A 71 -11.66 13.78 7.05
N VAL A 72 -12.92 13.99 7.38
CA VAL A 72 -13.38 15.12 8.21
C VAL A 72 -14.24 14.60 9.34
N VAL A 73 -13.92 14.98 10.58
CA VAL A 73 -14.76 14.73 11.74
C VAL A 73 -15.82 15.82 11.83
N VAL A 74 -17.08 15.44 11.66
CA VAL A 74 -18.23 16.34 11.79
C VAL A 74 -18.76 16.25 13.21
N THR A 75 -18.64 17.35 13.96
CA THR A 75 -19.05 17.44 15.37
C THR A 75 -20.28 18.31 15.60
N GLU A 76 -20.73 19.06 14.58
CA GLU A 76 -21.86 19.99 14.67
C GLU A 76 -23.23 19.32 14.77
N SER A 77 -23.31 18.00 14.53
CA SER A 77 -24.53 17.20 14.69
C SER A 77 -24.24 15.95 15.52
N PRO A 78 -24.90 15.75 16.67
CA PRO A 78 -24.75 14.53 17.45
C PRO A 78 -25.54 13.35 16.84
N PRO A 79 -24.98 12.12 16.79
CA PRO A 79 -23.63 11.77 17.22
C PRO A 79 -22.57 12.25 16.21
N PRO A 80 -21.35 12.62 16.67
CA PRO A 80 -20.24 12.92 15.79
C PRO A 80 -20.00 11.77 14.80
N HIS A 81 -19.66 12.11 13.56
CA HIS A 81 -19.40 11.14 12.52
C HIS A 81 -18.20 11.55 11.66
N VAL A 82 -17.65 10.60 10.93
CA VAL A 82 -16.54 10.82 10.00
C VAL A 82 -17.09 10.80 8.59
N LEU A 83 -16.80 11.87 7.83
CA LEU A 83 -16.99 11.90 6.39
C LEU A 83 -15.68 11.53 5.70
N VAL A 84 -15.77 10.63 4.73
CA VAL A 84 -14.64 10.15 3.93
C VAL A 84 -14.86 10.58 2.48
N PHE A 85 -13.85 11.19 1.86
CA PHE A 85 -13.90 11.71 0.49
C PHE A 85 -12.65 11.31 -0.28
N ASP A 86 -12.58 11.66 -1.57
CA ASP A 86 -11.49 11.26 -2.48
C ASP A 86 -11.47 9.74 -2.79
N TRP A 87 -12.63 9.22 -3.19
CA TRP A 87 -12.85 7.81 -3.55
C TRP A 87 -12.25 7.39 -4.90
N GLY A 88 -11.34 8.17 -5.50
CA GLY A 88 -10.82 7.92 -6.85
C GLY A 88 -10.05 6.60 -6.97
N GLU A 89 -9.51 6.13 -5.86
CA GLU A 89 -8.71 4.91 -5.75
C GLU A 89 -9.50 3.73 -5.18
N ALA A 90 -10.80 3.92 -5.00
CA ALA A 90 -11.67 2.90 -4.41
C ALA A 90 -11.90 1.74 -5.37
N HIS A 91 -11.85 0.52 -4.86
CA HIS A 91 -12.06 -0.69 -5.64
C HIS A 91 -12.55 -1.84 -4.76
N TRP A 92 -12.95 -2.95 -5.38
CA TRP A 92 -13.21 -4.19 -4.65
C TRP A 92 -11.88 -4.87 -4.30
N GLY A 93 -11.63 -5.14 -3.01
CA GLY A 93 -10.33 -5.59 -2.54
C GLY A 93 -10.33 -6.05 -1.09
N PRO A 94 -9.17 -6.47 -0.55
CA PRO A 94 -9.02 -6.86 0.84
C PRO A 94 -9.12 -5.64 1.74
N THR A 95 -9.88 -5.74 2.83
CA THR A 95 -10.01 -4.65 3.82
C THR A 95 -8.68 -4.24 4.48
N ALA A 96 -7.65 -5.08 4.35
CA ALA A 96 -6.30 -4.81 4.82
C ALA A 96 -5.76 -3.45 4.35
N ILE A 97 -6.03 -3.04 3.10
CA ILE A 97 -5.46 -1.80 2.57
C ILE A 97 -5.90 -0.56 3.36
N ASP A 98 -7.12 -0.53 3.88
CA ASP A 98 -7.63 0.60 4.67
C ASP A 98 -7.27 0.48 6.17
N LEU A 99 -6.64 -0.64 6.59
CA LEU A 99 -6.19 -0.88 7.96
C LEU A 99 -4.75 -0.41 8.23
N PHE A 100 -4.00 -0.09 7.18
CA PHE A 100 -2.54 0.01 7.23
C PHE A 100 -1.99 1.01 8.27
N ASP A 101 -2.72 2.08 8.56
CA ASP A 101 -2.32 3.18 9.47
C ASP A 101 -3.23 3.28 10.71
N THR A 102 -4.05 2.25 10.96
CA THR A 102 -5.01 2.25 12.06
C THR A 102 -4.38 1.75 13.37
N ASP A 103 -4.73 2.34 14.51
CA ASP A 103 -4.34 1.80 15.81
C ASP A 103 -4.99 0.43 16.05
N LEU A 104 -4.16 -0.62 16.20
CA LEU A 104 -4.65 -1.99 16.35
C LEU A 104 -5.31 -2.27 17.71
N GLY A 105 -5.01 -1.48 18.74
CA GLY A 105 -5.65 -1.57 20.04
C GLY A 105 -7.10 -1.12 19.97
N ASP A 106 -7.32 0.08 19.42
CA ASP A 106 -8.64 0.67 19.23
C ASP A 106 -9.46 -0.13 18.21
N TYR A 107 -8.86 -0.50 17.08
CA TYR A 107 -9.52 -1.33 16.08
C TYR A 107 -9.91 -2.70 16.64
N GLY A 108 -9.01 -3.34 17.38
CA GLY A 108 -9.31 -4.61 18.06
C GLY A 108 -10.41 -4.49 19.12
N ALA A 109 -10.50 -3.35 19.82
CA ALA A 109 -11.59 -3.08 20.75
C ALA A 109 -12.92 -2.88 20.02
N ALA A 110 -12.93 -2.16 18.89
CA ALA A 110 -14.12 -1.97 18.06
C ALA A 110 -14.63 -3.30 17.48
N LEU A 111 -13.75 -4.18 16.99
CA LEU A 111 -14.14 -5.51 16.52
C LEU A 111 -14.79 -6.36 17.62
N ARG A 112 -14.28 -6.31 18.86
CA ARG A 112 -14.89 -7.01 20.00
C ARG A 112 -16.28 -6.51 20.35
N GLN A 113 -16.57 -5.22 20.15
CA GLN A 113 -17.92 -4.67 20.33
C GLN A 113 -18.91 -5.20 19.27
N LEU A 114 -18.40 -5.74 18.17
CA LEU A 114 -19.17 -6.38 17.09
C LEU A 114 -19.15 -7.92 17.19
N ASP A 115 -18.74 -8.48 18.33
CA ASP A 115 -18.55 -9.92 18.55
C ASP A 115 -17.57 -10.59 17.56
N VAL A 116 -16.61 -9.82 17.03
CA VAL A 116 -15.55 -10.31 16.14
C VAL A 116 -14.25 -10.47 16.92
N GLU A 117 -13.84 -11.71 17.15
CA GLU A 117 -12.57 -12.03 17.80
C GLU A 117 -11.45 -12.29 16.78
N ILE A 118 -10.43 -11.43 16.78
CA ILE A 118 -9.22 -11.61 15.98
C ILE A 118 -8.01 -11.45 16.90
N SER A 119 -7.08 -12.41 16.81
CA SER A 119 -5.83 -12.34 17.58
C SER A 119 -4.98 -11.14 17.17
N ARG A 120 -4.26 -10.54 18.13
CA ARG A 120 -3.33 -9.42 17.85
C ARG A 120 -2.30 -9.74 16.74
N PRO A 121 -1.66 -10.93 16.71
CA PRO A 121 -0.75 -11.27 15.60
C PRO A 121 -1.44 -11.36 14.23
N ALA A 122 -2.74 -11.72 14.19
CA ALA A 122 -3.48 -11.71 12.94
C ALA A 122 -3.77 -10.29 12.47
N LEU A 123 -4.14 -9.37 13.37
CA LEU A 123 -4.30 -7.95 13.05
C LEU A 123 -3.00 -7.32 12.55
N GLU A 124 -1.87 -7.62 13.17
CA GLU A 124 -0.54 -7.13 12.74
C GLU A 124 -0.17 -7.63 11.33
N ARG A 125 -0.48 -8.90 11.02
CA ARG A 125 -0.30 -9.43 9.67
C ARG A 125 -1.21 -8.73 8.66
N SER A 126 -2.48 -8.51 9.01
CA SER A 126 -3.43 -7.77 8.16
C SER A 126 -2.97 -6.34 7.90
N GLN A 127 -2.46 -5.64 8.92
CA GLN A 127 -1.91 -4.30 8.77
C GLN A 127 -0.64 -4.28 7.92
N SER A 128 0.24 -5.27 8.09
CA SER A 128 1.47 -5.40 7.28
C SER A 128 1.14 -5.65 5.80
N LEU A 129 0.17 -6.53 5.52
CA LEU A 129 -0.35 -6.71 4.17
C LEU A 129 -0.95 -5.40 3.64
N GLY A 130 -1.75 -4.70 4.45
CA GLY A 130 -2.30 -3.40 4.12
C GLY A 130 -1.25 -2.38 3.71
N LEU A 131 -0.18 -2.27 4.51
CA LEU A 131 0.94 -1.38 4.25
C LEU A 131 1.65 -1.74 2.95
N LEU A 132 1.87 -3.05 2.68
CA LEU A 132 2.44 -3.49 1.41
C LEU A 132 1.58 -3.02 0.23
N LEU A 133 0.27 -3.29 0.28
CA LEU A 133 -0.66 -2.92 -0.79
C LEU A 133 -0.71 -1.40 -1.00
N ARG A 134 -0.68 -0.63 0.09
CA ARG A 134 -0.66 0.84 0.06
C ARG A 134 0.64 1.39 -0.54
N LEU A 135 1.78 0.77 -0.23
CA LEU A 135 3.09 1.14 -0.80
C LEU A 135 3.17 0.79 -2.29
N ILE A 136 2.64 -0.36 -2.71
CA ILE A 136 2.51 -0.70 -4.14
C ILE A 136 1.72 0.38 -4.88
N MET A 137 0.58 0.80 -4.34
CA MET A 137 -0.22 1.88 -4.94
C MET A 137 0.52 3.22 -4.95
N ALA A 138 1.20 3.57 -3.86
CA ALA A 138 1.97 4.82 -3.77
C ALA A 138 3.06 4.90 -4.85
N VAL A 139 3.85 3.83 -5.00
CA VAL A 139 4.89 3.75 -6.02
C VAL A 139 4.28 3.77 -7.40
N ARG A 140 3.17 3.05 -7.64
CA ARG A 140 2.46 3.08 -8.93
C ARG A 140 2.07 4.50 -9.33
N TRP A 141 1.44 5.26 -8.42
CA TRP A 141 1.01 6.63 -8.69
C TRP A 141 2.17 7.55 -9.06
N ASP A 142 3.26 7.49 -8.28
CA ASP A 142 4.41 8.35 -8.54
C ASP A 142 5.26 7.86 -9.70
N SER A 143 5.26 6.56 -10.00
CA SER A 143 5.95 6.01 -11.18
C SER A 143 5.39 6.56 -12.49
N ALA A 144 4.08 6.83 -12.55
CA ALA A 144 3.45 7.43 -13.73
C ALA A 144 4.01 8.83 -14.05
N ARG A 145 4.59 9.51 -13.06
CA ARG A 145 5.23 10.83 -13.24
C ARG A 145 6.71 10.73 -13.63
N LEU A 146 7.34 9.57 -13.40
CA LEU A 146 8.76 9.35 -13.71
C LEU A 146 9.06 9.28 -15.20
N GLU A 147 8.06 9.03 -16.05
CA GLU A 147 8.20 9.08 -17.51
C GLU A 147 8.02 10.51 -18.07
N THR A 148 7.81 11.51 -17.20
CA THR A 148 7.58 12.91 -17.58
C THR A 148 8.77 13.81 -17.25
N ALA A 149 8.73 15.07 -17.71
CA ALA A 149 9.72 16.09 -17.36
C ALA A 149 9.59 16.63 -15.91
N TYR A 150 8.54 16.25 -15.16
CA TYR A 150 8.22 16.78 -13.82
C TYR A 150 8.40 15.72 -12.73
N ALA A 151 9.46 14.91 -12.85
CA ALA A 151 9.71 13.76 -11.98
C ALA A 151 10.18 14.11 -10.56
N GLU A 152 10.67 15.34 -10.31
CA GLU A 152 11.28 15.76 -9.04
C GLU A 152 10.42 15.43 -7.81
N LYS A 153 9.12 15.77 -7.85
CA LYS A 153 8.21 15.50 -6.73
C LYS A 153 8.00 14.00 -6.50
N ALA A 154 7.93 13.21 -7.58
CA ALA A 154 7.79 11.77 -7.48
C ALA A 154 9.05 11.13 -6.88
N ILE A 155 10.23 11.58 -7.29
CA ILE A 155 11.52 11.13 -6.75
C ILE A 155 11.61 11.37 -5.23
N SER A 156 11.22 12.55 -4.75
CA SER A 156 11.24 12.85 -3.31
C SER A 156 10.41 11.86 -2.48
N HIS A 157 9.27 11.39 -3.00
CA HIS A 157 8.47 10.37 -2.31
C HIS A 157 9.05 8.96 -2.45
N MET A 158 9.64 8.63 -3.60
CA MET A 158 10.21 7.30 -3.90
C MET A 158 11.27 6.86 -2.89
N GLU A 159 12.06 7.77 -2.35
CA GLU A 159 13.03 7.47 -1.29
C GLU A 159 12.33 6.93 -0.02
N SER A 160 11.26 7.60 0.39
CA SER A 160 10.46 7.16 1.54
C SER A 160 9.78 5.81 1.28
N TYR A 161 9.24 5.62 0.08
CA TYR A 161 8.61 4.35 -0.30
C TYR A 161 9.61 3.20 -0.34
N SER A 162 10.79 3.41 -0.90
CA SER A 162 11.88 2.43 -0.96
C SER A 162 12.28 1.98 0.44
N HIS A 163 12.50 2.93 1.36
CA HIS A 163 12.84 2.63 2.74
C HIS A 163 11.74 1.82 3.44
N ALA A 164 10.48 2.24 3.31
CA ALA A 164 9.35 1.56 3.93
C ALA A 164 9.14 0.14 3.37
N LEU A 165 9.23 -0.04 2.05
CA LEU A 165 9.15 -1.34 1.39
C LEU A 165 10.29 -2.27 1.84
N GLY A 166 11.53 -1.78 1.83
CA GLY A 166 12.69 -2.56 2.29
C GLY A 166 12.55 -2.99 3.74
N ALA A 167 12.13 -2.08 4.62
CA ALA A 167 11.90 -2.39 6.03
C ALA A 167 10.78 -3.41 6.23
N LEU A 168 9.69 -3.32 5.46
CA LEU A 168 8.56 -4.24 5.54
C LEU A 168 8.91 -5.64 5.00
N LEU A 169 9.54 -5.71 3.83
CA LEU A 169 9.91 -6.98 3.18
C LEU A 169 11.06 -7.71 3.88
N GLY A 170 11.89 -6.98 4.64
CA GLY A 170 12.93 -7.54 5.49
C GLY A 170 12.42 -8.25 6.75
N ARG A 171 11.14 -8.07 7.11
CA ARG A 171 10.50 -8.75 8.25
C ARG A 171 9.98 -10.12 7.81
N ALA A 172 10.57 -11.20 8.35
CA ALA A 172 10.22 -12.58 7.99
C ALA A 172 8.96 -13.13 8.70
N ASP A 173 8.44 -12.41 9.68
CA ASP A 173 7.39 -12.85 10.60
C ASP A 173 5.98 -12.79 10.00
N TRP A 174 5.68 -11.78 9.17
CA TRP A 174 4.35 -11.58 8.61
C TRP A 174 4.14 -12.27 7.27
N LEU A 175 5.22 -12.56 6.52
CA LEU A 175 5.15 -13.18 5.19
C LEU A 175 4.84 -14.67 5.22
N GLY A 176 4.82 -15.33 6.38
CA GLY A 176 4.72 -16.78 6.47
C GLY A 176 6.02 -17.46 6.00
N ARG A 177 6.42 -18.54 6.67
CA ARG A 177 7.56 -19.36 6.22
C ARG A 177 7.14 -20.26 5.06
#